data_AF-A0A1F7A3I1-F1
#
_entry.id   AF-A0A1F7A3I1-F1
#
_cell.length_a   1.000
_cell.length_b   1.000
_cell.length_c   1.000
_cell.angle_alpha   90.00
_cell.angle_beta   90.00
_cell.angle_gamma   90.00
#
_symmetry.space_group_name_H-M   'P 1'
#
loop_
_entity.id
_entity.type
_entity.pdbx_description
1 polymer ?
#
loop_
_entity_poly.entity_id
_entity_poly.type
_entity_poly.pdbx_seq_one_letter_code
_entity_poly.pdbx_strand_id
1 'polypeptide(L)'
;MKKLVQILIVFVFALIISVNAVSAASLAVTSIGGVATSGTLTSFTTTDTTPTIIGTASNDATIDITIDDLIVAATADSTGNWSYTPTLEAGAHAVEIASNLETISFTLTVNDGTTTTTSTSSTESSTTTTSTTSSGLPTAGAVENTFLVIVLGMFLIGLGVVAHQILPFSESELE
;
A
#
# COMPACT_ATOMS: atom_id res chain seq x y z
N MET A 1 11.15 13.38 43.05
CA MET A 1 10.43 14.07 41.95
C MET A 1 11.28 14.23 40.69
N LYS A 2 12.44 14.90 40.73
CA LYS A 2 13.31 15.11 39.54
C LYS A 2 13.72 13.83 38.77
N LYS A 3 14.05 12.74 39.48
CA LYS A 3 14.45 11.46 38.85
C LYS A 3 13.29 10.73 38.14
N LEU A 4 12.07 10.88 38.66
CA LEU A 4 10.87 10.28 38.07
C LEU A 4 10.48 10.98 36.76
N VAL A 5 10.59 12.31 36.74
CA VAL A 5 10.37 13.14 35.54
C VAL A 5 11.41 12.84 34.45
N GLN A 6 12.68 12.63 34.82
CA GLN A 6 13.72 12.26 33.85
C GLN A 6 13.52 10.88 33.24
N ILE A 7 13.10 9.89 34.04
CA ILE A 7 12.78 8.54 33.54
C ILE A 7 11.58 8.58 32.58
N LEU A 8 10.56 9.37 32.90
CA LEU A 8 9.40 9.56 32.02
C LEU A 8 9.81 10.21 30.69
N ILE A 9 10.65 11.25 30.70
CA ILE A 9 11.13 11.92 29.49
C ILE A 9 11.94 10.96 28.62
N VAL A 10 12.84 10.16 29.21
CA VAL A 10 13.65 9.19 28.46
C VAL A 10 12.78 8.06 27.90
N PHE A 11 11.77 7.61 28.65
CA PHE A 11 10.82 6.59 28.18
C PHE A 11 9.98 7.10 27.02
N VAL A 12 9.46 8.32 27.10
CA VAL A 12 8.70 8.97 26.02
C VAL A 12 9.61 9.20 24.80
N PHE A 13 10.86 9.62 24.99
CA PHE A 13 11.81 9.82 23.89
C PHE A 13 12.19 8.50 23.21
N ALA A 14 12.40 7.42 23.99
CA ALA A 14 12.64 6.08 23.45
C ALA A 14 11.41 5.51 22.72
N LEU A 15 10.20 5.81 23.20
CA LEU A 15 8.95 5.42 22.54
C LEU A 15 8.79 6.13 21.18
N ILE A 16 9.13 7.43 21.11
CA ILE A 16 9.01 8.24 19.88
C ILE A 16 10.07 7.86 18.83
N ILE A 17 11.25 7.39 19.25
CA ILE A 17 12.31 6.94 18.32
C ILE A 17 11.99 5.57 17.69
N SER A 18 11.06 4.81 18.26
CA SER A 18 10.74 3.45 17.78
C SER A 18 9.80 3.41 16.57
N VAL A 19 9.61 4.53 15.86
CA VAL A 19 8.79 4.59 14.64
C VAL A 19 9.66 4.20 13.45
N ASN A 20 9.66 2.92 13.10
CA ASN A 20 10.11 2.50 11.78
C ASN A 20 9.04 2.93 10.78
N ALA A 21 9.35 3.89 9.90
CA ALA A 21 8.45 4.24 8.82
C ALA A 21 8.32 3.04 7.87
N VAL A 22 7.18 2.36 7.89
CA VAL A 22 6.83 1.41 6.83
C VAL A 22 6.49 2.23 5.59
N SER A 23 7.37 2.20 4.57
CA SER A 23 7.02 2.69 3.23
C SER A 23 5.77 1.95 2.78
N ALA A 24 4.79 2.65 2.21
CA ALA A 24 3.65 1.97 1.61
C ALA A 24 4.18 1.02 0.53
N ALA A 25 4.15 -0.28 0.83
CA ALA A 25 4.24 -1.29 -0.20
C ALA A 25 3.06 -1.03 -1.15
N SER A 26 3.35 -0.88 -2.45
CA SER A 26 2.32 -0.75 -3.47
C SER A 26 2.51 -1.87 -4.49
N LEU A 27 2.22 -3.09 -4.06
CA LEU A 27 2.05 -4.18 -4.98
C LEU A 27 0.87 -3.87 -5.91
N ALA A 28 1.13 -3.81 -7.20
CA ALA A 28 0.10 -3.60 -8.21
C ALA A 28 0.46 -4.33 -9.49
N VAL A 29 -0.57 -4.81 -10.20
CA VAL A 29 -0.44 -5.22 -11.60
C VAL A 29 -0.88 -4.03 -12.45
N THR A 30 -0.01 -3.57 -13.34
CA THR A 30 -0.25 -2.38 -14.19
C THR A 30 -0.55 -2.74 -15.64
N SER A 31 -0.11 -3.91 -16.12
CA SER A 31 -0.41 -4.37 -17.47
C SER A 31 -0.32 -5.89 -17.58
N ILE A 32 -1.18 -6.49 -18.40
CA ILE A 32 -1.13 -7.91 -18.76
C ILE A 32 -1.24 -8.02 -20.28
N GLY A 33 -0.27 -8.66 -20.92
CA GLY A 33 -0.25 -8.83 -22.38
C GLY A 33 -0.26 -7.50 -23.14
N GLY A 34 0.28 -6.43 -22.53
CA GLY A 34 0.29 -5.08 -23.10
C GLY A 34 -0.98 -4.26 -22.86
N VAL A 35 -2.00 -4.82 -22.21
CA VAL A 35 -3.23 -4.10 -21.85
C VAL A 35 -3.11 -3.60 -20.42
N ALA A 36 -3.25 -2.29 -20.24
CA ALA A 36 -3.19 -1.68 -18.91
C ALA A 36 -4.33 -2.18 -18.00
N THR A 37 -4.01 -2.48 -16.74
CA THR A 37 -4.95 -2.84 -15.70
C THR A 37 -5.11 -1.67 -14.73
N SER A 38 -6.35 -1.40 -14.29
CA SER A 38 -6.64 -0.30 -13.35
C SER A 38 -7.68 -0.74 -12.33
N GLY A 39 -7.47 -0.37 -11.07
CA GLY A 39 -8.33 -0.74 -9.95
C GLY A 39 -8.15 -2.19 -9.50
N THR A 40 -9.18 -2.73 -8.83
CA THR A 40 -9.16 -4.11 -8.33
C THR A 40 -9.24 -5.10 -9.49
N LEU A 41 -8.18 -5.89 -9.65
CA LEU A 41 -8.11 -6.95 -10.65
C LEU A 41 -8.74 -8.23 -10.08
N THR A 42 -9.80 -8.72 -10.70
CA THR A 42 -10.47 -9.99 -10.31
C THR A 42 -10.42 -11.03 -11.42
N SER A 43 -10.49 -10.60 -12.68
CA SER A 43 -10.28 -11.44 -13.85
C SER A 43 -9.67 -10.66 -15.01
N PHE A 44 -8.95 -11.36 -15.88
CA PHE A 44 -8.37 -10.83 -17.11
C PHE A 44 -8.44 -11.89 -18.20
N THR A 45 -8.72 -11.50 -19.45
CA THR A 45 -8.77 -12.42 -20.59
C THR A 45 -7.77 -11.98 -21.65
N THR A 46 -7.01 -12.93 -22.17
CA THR A 46 -6.01 -12.74 -23.23
C THR A 46 -6.18 -13.81 -24.31
N THR A 47 -5.74 -13.52 -25.52
CA THR A 47 -5.57 -14.52 -26.60
C THR A 47 -4.12 -14.97 -26.75
N ASP A 48 -3.21 -14.36 -25.99
CA ASP A 48 -1.78 -14.68 -25.97
C ASP A 48 -1.52 -15.75 -24.90
N THR A 49 -0.90 -16.87 -25.30
CA THR A 49 -0.46 -17.96 -24.42
C THR A 49 0.82 -17.60 -23.65
N THR A 50 1.47 -16.48 -23.98
CA THR A 50 2.66 -15.95 -23.31
C THR A 50 2.48 -14.51 -22.82
N PRO A 51 1.44 -14.21 -22.01
CA PRO A 51 1.14 -12.85 -21.61
C PRO A 51 2.25 -12.30 -20.71
N THR A 52 2.76 -11.10 -20.99
CA THR A 52 3.68 -10.42 -20.08
C THR A 52 2.89 -9.68 -19.00
N ILE A 53 3.10 -10.05 -17.74
CA ILE A 53 2.51 -9.41 -16.56
C ILE A 53 3.51 -8.39 -16.05
N ILE A 54 3.10 -7.13 -15.99
CA ILE A 54 3.92 -6.00 -15.53
C ILE A 54 3.25 -5.41 -14.30
N GLY A 55 4.06 -5.01 -13.33
CA GLY A 55 3.56 -4.39 -12.13
C GLY A 55 4.58 -3.56 -11.38
N THR A 56 4.15 -3.06 -10.24
CA THR A 56 4.98 -2.36 -9.27
C THR A 56 4.99 -3.11 -7.95
N ALA A 57 6.07 -2.99 -7.19
CA ALA A 57 6.21 -3.46 -5.83
C ALA A 57 7.18 -2.52 -5.09
N SER A 58 7.46 -2.81 -3.82
CA SER A 58 8.52 -2.11 -3.10
C SER A 58 9.87 -2.29 -3.83
N ASN A 59 10.71 -1.25 -3.77
CA ASN A 59 12.03 -1.27 -4.38
C ASN A 59 12.85 -2.49 -3.92
N ASP A 60 13.50 -3.19 -4.87
CA ASP A 60 14.29 -4.40 -4.62
C ASP A 60 13.51 -5.54 -3.90
N ALA A 61 12.18 -5.50 -3.90
CA ALA A 61 11.36 -6.51 -3.23
C ALA A 61 11.32 -7.83 -4.01
N THR A 62 11.17 -8.92 -3.27
CA THR A 62 10.83 -10.24 -3.85
C THR A 62 9.31 -10.32 -4.03
N ILE A 63 8.90 -10.74 -5.22
CA ILE A 63 7.51 -10.95 -5.62
C ILE A 63 7.32 -12.45 -5.85
N ASP A 64 6.46 -13.07 -5.05
CA ASP A 64 6.07 -14.47 -5.20
C ASP A 64 4.86 -14.54 -6.14
N ILE A 65 5.04 -15.17 -7.30
CA ILE A 65 4.02 -15.34 -8.33
C ILE A 65 3.64 -16.82 -8.37
N THR A 66 2.37 -17.10 -8.09
CA THR A 66 1.76 -18.42 -8.20
C THR A 66 0.76 -18.42 -9.34
N ILE A 67 0.91 -19.34 -10.29
CA ILE A 67 -0.05 -19.57 -11.37
C ILE A 67 -0.42 -21.05 -11.35
N ASP A 68 -1.66 -21.34 -10.94
CA ASP A 68 -2.13 -22.68 -10.60
C ASP A 68 -1.17 -23.37 -9.58
N ASP A 69 -0.39 -24.36 -10.03
CA ASP A 69 0.59 -25.08 -9.20
C ASP A 69 2.03 -24.58 -9.40
N LEU A 70 2.26 -23.66 -10.33
CA LEU A 70 3.59 -23.11 -10.63
C LEU A 70 3.88 -21.93 -9.70
N ILE A 71 4.97 -22.02 -8.94
CA ILE A 71 5.45 -20.97 -8.05
C ILE A 71 6.79 -20.45 -8.56
N VAL A 72 6.89 -19.15 -8.78
CA VAL A 72 8.09 -18.46 -9.26
C VAL A 72 8.32 -17.19 -8.45
N ALA A 73 9.58 -16.87 -8.17
CA ALA A 73 9.96 -15.59 -7.57
C ALA A 73 10.49 -14.64 -8.64
N ALA A 74 9.98 -13.41 -8.64
CA ALA A 74 10.53 -12.27 -9.36
C ALA A 74 11.11 -11.24 -8.39
N THR A 75 11.93 -10.33 -8.88
CA THR A 75 12.49 -9.23 -8.08
C THR A 75 12.17 -7.91 -8.75
N ALA A 76 11.64 -6.96 -7.98
CA ALA A 76 11.45 -5.60 -8.46
C ALA A 76 12.80 -4.90 -8.61
N ASP A 77 12.92 -4.04 -9.61
CA ASP A 77 14.12 -3.25 -9.84
C ASP A 77 14.28 -2.09 -8.84
N SER A 78 15.34 -1.28 -9.04
CA SER A 78 15.67 -0.10 -8.23
C SER A 78 14.63 1.04 -8.30
N THR A 79 13.57 0.85 -9.07
CA THR A 79 12.44 1.78 -9.19
C THR A 79 11.11 1.12 -8.78
N GLY A 80 11.15 -0.13 -8.32
CA GLY A 80 9.97 -0.89 -7.92
C GLY A 80 9.22 -1.56 -9.07
N ASN A 81 9.73 -1.55 -10.30
CA ASN A 81 9.07 -2.21 -11.43
C ASN A 81 9.45 -3.69 -11.50
N TRP A 82 8.50 -4.54 -11.85
CA TRP A 82 8.74 -5.96 -12.10
C TRP A 82 7.97 -6.42 -13.35
N SER A 83 8.45 -7.50 -13.94
CA SER A 83 7.84 -8.13 -15.12
C SER A 83 8.05 -9.64 -15.09
N TYR A 84 7.03 -10.39 -15.50
CA TYR A 84 7.09 -11.84 -15.62
C TYR A 84 6.26 -12.32 -16.82
N THR A 85 6.81 -13.25 -17.59
CA THR A 85 6.18 -13.80 -18.80
C THR A 85 6.03 -15.32 -18.65
N PRO A 86 4.90 -15.82 -18.11
CA PRO A 86 4.61 -17.25 -18.09
C PRO A 86 4.31 -17.80 -19.48
N THR A 87 4.38 -19.13 -19.60
CA THR A 87 3.79 -19.87 -20.72
C THR A 87 2.56 -20.60 -20.19
N LEU A 88 1.40 -20.32 -20.77
CA LEU A 88 0.09 -20.80 -20.32
C LEU A 88 -0.63 -21.50 -21.47
N GLU A 89 -1.31 -22.59 -21.15
CA GLU A 89 -2.18 -23.28 -22.09
C GLU A 89 -3.52 -22.55 -22.23
N ALA A 90 -4.37 -22.99 -23.16
CA ALA A 90 -5.73 -22.47 -23.26
C ALA A 90 -6.55 -22.84 -22.01
N GLY A 91 -7.25 -21.87 -21.43
CA GLY A 91 -8.09 -22.10 -20.26
C GLY A 91 -8.01 -21.00 -19.21
N ALA A 92 -8.63 -21.25 -18.05
CA ALA A 92 -8.59 -20.36 -16.91
C ALA A 92 -7.51 -20.80 -15.93
N HIS A 93 -6.66 -19.85 -15.54
CA HIS A 93 -5.55 -20.02 -14.62
C HIS A 93 -5.76 -19.13 -13.39
N ALA A 94 -5.59 -19.68 -12.20
CA ALA A 94 -5.64 -18.92 -10.96
C ALA A 94 -4.27 -18.27 -10.74
N VAL A 95 -4.23 -16.94 -10.70
CA VAL A 95 -3.00 -16.17 -10.47
C VAL A 95 -3.06 -15.52 -9.10
N GLU A 96 -2.01 -15.75 -8.30
CA GLU A 96 -1.77 -15.07 -7.04
C GLU A 96 -0.39 -14.44 -7.06
N ILE A 97 -0.31 -13.17 -6.70
CA ILE A 97 0.93 -12.41 -6.64
C ILE A 97 1.03 -11.83 -5.24
N ALA A 98 2.09 -12.17 -4.53
CA ALA A 98 2.35 -11.71 -3.18
C ALA A 98 3.70 -10.99 -3.09
N SER A 99 3.77 -9.96 -2.27
CA SER A 99 5.03 -9.32 -1.89
C SER A 99 4.84 -8.68 -0.53
N ASN A 100 5.78 -8.95 0.38
CA ASN A 100 5.72 -8.49 1.77
C ASN A 100 4.44 -8.95 2.49
N LEU A 101 3.45 -8.05 2.64
CA LEU A 101 2.15 -8.32 3.28
C LEU A 101 0.95 -8.08 2.35
N GLU A 102 1.21 -7.81 1.07
CA GLU A 102 0.19 -7.58 0.06
C GLU A 102 0.01 -8.80 -0.83
N THR A 103 -1.23 -9.05 -1.26
CA THR A 103 -1.58 -10.14 -2.16
C THR A 103 -2.62 -9.67 -3.16
N ILE A 104 -2.41 -10.01 -4.43
CA ILE A 104 -3.33 -9.79 -5.54
C ILE A 104 -3.69 -11.15 -6.12
N SER A 105 -4.98 -11.47 -6.14
CA SER A 105 -5.47 -12.73 -6.71
C SER A 105 -6.50 -12.45 -7.79
N PHE A 106 -6.34 -13.07 -8.96
CA PHE A 106 -7.25 -12.92 -10.10
C PHE A 106 -7.26 -14.17 -10.98
N THR A 107 -8.26 -14.32 -11.84
CA THR A 107 -8.31 -15.38 -12.85
C THR A 107 -7.83 -14.86 -14.20
N LEU A 108 -6.80 -15.49 -14.77
CA LEU A 108 -6.30 -15.21 -16.11
C LEU A 108 -6.86 -16.25 -17.09
N THR A 109 -7.67 -15.84 -18.05
CA THR A 109 -8.24 -16.74 -19.06
C THR A 109 -7.54 -16.55 -20.40
N VAL A 110 -6.97 -17.63 -20.94
CA VAL A 110 -6.35 -17.68 -22.27
C VAL A 110 -7.33 -18.29 -23.26
N ASN A 111 -7.84 -17.47 -24.18
CA ASN A 111 -8.70 -17.91 -25.27
C ASN A 111 -7.82 -18.19 -26.50
N ASP A 112 -7.36 -19.43 -26.65
CA ASP A 112 -6.60 -19.91 -27.82
C ASP A 112 -7.49 -19.96 -29.07
N GLY A 113 -7.76 -18.79 -29.67
CA GLY A 113 -8.09 -18.52 -31.08
C GLY A 113 -9.18 -19.34 -31.80
N THR A 114 -9.71 -20.39 -31.20
CA THR A 114 -10.48 -21.45 -31.84
C THR A 114 -11.95 -21.25 -31.56
N THR A 115 -12.43 -20.02 -31.77
CA THR A 115 -13.78 -19.71 -32.24
C THR A 115 -13.81 -18.26 -32.73
N THR A 116 -13.99 -18.11 -34.04
CA THR A 116 -14.52 -16.91 -34.70
C THR A 116 -15.66 -16.30 -33.90
N THR A 117 -15.54 -15.03 -33.48
CA THR A 117 -16.58 -13.98 -33.57
C THR A 117 -16.02 -12.63 -33.09
N THR A 118 -15.89 -11.72 -34.07
CA THR A 118 -16.04 -10.26 -33.97
C THR A 118 -15.17 -9.49 -32.98
N SER A 119 -14.05 -9.00 -33.52
CA SER A 119 -13.33 -7.81 -33.07
C SER A 119 -14.29 -6.66 -32.75
N THR A 120 -14.31 -6.22 -31.49
CA THR A 120 -14.64 -4.81 -31.19
C THR A 120 -13.33 -4.07 -31.01
N SER A 121 -12.84 -3.54 -32.12
CA SER A 121 -11.82 -2.50 -32.17
C SER A 121 -12.42 -1.22 -31.57
N SER A 122 -12.04 -0.86 -30.35
CA SER A 122 -12.19 0.51 -29.89
C SER A 122 -10.98 1.33 -30.34
N THR A 123 -11.23 2.10 -31.39
CA THR A 123 -10.38 3.10 -32.05
C THR A 123 -9.64 3.98 -31.05
N GLU A 124 -8.32 4.07 -31.24
CA GLU A 124 -7.47 5.12 -30.69
C GLU A 124 -8.00 6.51 -31.11
N SER A 125 -8.32 7.34 -30.12
CA SER A 125 -8.35 8.80 -30.29
C SER A 125 -7.08 9.36 -29.68
N SER A 126 -6.22 9.91 -30.54
CA SER A 126 -5.01 10.63 -30.19
C SER A 126 -5.35 12.00 -29.61
N THR A 127 -4.86 12.32 -28.41
CA THR A 127 -4.53 13.70 -28.02
C THR A 127 -3.41 13.70 -26.97
N THR A 128 -2.22 14.05 -27.42
CA THR A 128 -1.09 14.49 -26.60
C THR A 128 -1.33 15.93 -26.14
N THR A 129 -0.98 16.25 -24.88
CA THR A 129 -0.20 17.43 -24.42
C THR A 129 -0.71 18.04 -23.09
N THR A 130 0.07 17.77 -22.03
CA THR A 130 0.55 18.74 -20.99
C THR A 130 -0.31 19.10 -19.77
N SER A 131 0.28 18.73 -18.62
CA SER A 131 0.27 19.38 -17.29
C SER A 131 -1.06 19.71 -16.63
N THR A 132 -1.33 19.11 -15.47
CA THR A 132 -1.22 19.75 -14.15
C THR A 132 -1.67 18.82 -13.02
N THR A 133 -0.88 18.84 -11.93
CA THR A 133 -1.29 18.61 -10.53
C THR A 133 -1.99 17.31 -10.15
N SER A 134 -1.24 16.46 -9.44
CA SER A 134 -1.60 15.98 -8.09
C SER A 134 -3.02 16.33 -7.63
N SER A 135 -3.87 15.31 -7.51
CA SER A 135 -4.78 15.21 -6.38
C SER A 135 -5.22 13.75 -6.24
N GLY A 136 -4.38 12.96 -5.58
CA GLY A 136 -4.83 11.69 -5.02
C GLY A 136 -5.97 11.98 -4.06
N LEU A 137 -6.99 11.11 -4.02
CA LEU A 137 -7.92 11.09 -2.90
C LEU A 137 -7.09 10.95 -1.62
N PRO A 138 -7.45 11.65 -0.52
CA PRO A 138 -6.71 11.52 0.72
C PRO A 138 -6.70 10.04 1.14
N THR A 139 -5.50 9.50 1.29
CA THR A 139 -5.25 8.25 2.01
C THR A 139 -5.99 8.33 3.34
N ALA A 140 -6.94 7.41 3.56
CA ALA A 140 -7.61 7.26 4.84
C ALA A 140 -6.53 7.08 5.93
N GLY A 141 -6.60 7.93 6.95
CA GLY A 141 -5.51 8.17 7.89
C GLY A 141 -4.92 6.89 8.48
N ALA A 142 -3.59 6.80 8.45
CA ALA A 142 -2.83 5.82 9.21
C ALA A 142 -3.30 5.87 10.67
N VAL A 143 -3.83 4.75 11.16
CA VAL A 143 -4.44 4.60 12.50
C VAL A 143 -3.43 4.91 13.62
N GLU A 144 -2.14 4.92 13.31
CA GLU A 144 -1.05 5.18 14.24
C GLU A 144 -0.92 6.65 14.65
N ASN A 145 -1.17 7.61 13.75
CA ASN A 145 -0.98 9.04 14.07
C ASN A 145 -2.15 9.60 14.91
N THR A 146 -3.37 9.08 14.70
CA THR A 146 -4.56 9.45 15.50
C THR A 146 -4.48 8.89 16.92
N PHE A 147 -3.97 7.67 17.08
CA PHE A 147 -3.78 7.07 18.40
C PHE A 147 -2.83 7.91 19.27
N LEU A 148 -1.74 8.41 18.69
CA LEU A 148 -0.76 9.23 19.42
C LEU A 148 -1.34 10.58 19.86
N VAL A 149 -2.15 11.22 19.01
CA VAL A 149 -2.85 12.48 19.35
C VAL A 149 -3.88 12.26 20.45
N ILE A 150 -4.64 11.15 20.41
CA ILE A 150 -5.62 10.81 21.45
C ILE A 150 -4.92 10.54 22.79
N VAL A 151 -3.84 9.75 22.80
CA VAL A 151 -3.08 9.43 24.01
C VAL A 151 -2.42 10.69 24.60
N LEU A 152 -1.86 11.56 23.76
CA LEU A 152 -1.30 12.85 24.20
C LEU A 152 -2.39 13.77 24.77
N GLY A 153 -3.55 13.84 24.12
CA GLY A 153 -4.70 14.62 24.59
C GLY A 153 -5.19 14.16 25.96
N MET A 154 -5.36 12.85 26.16
CA MET A 154 -5.77 12.29 27.46
C MET A 154 -4.72 12.55 28.55
N PHE A 155 -3.43 12.50 28.21
CA PHE A 155 -2.35 12.79 29.14
C PHE A 155 -2.31 14.26 29.58
N LEU A 156 -2.53 15.21 28.66
CA LEU A 156 -2.61 16.64 28.99
C LEU A 156 -3.82 16.97 29.87
N ILE A 157 -4.97 16.35 29.59
CA ILE A 157 -6.18 16.51 30.42
C ILE A 157 -5.92 15.95 31.84
N GLY A 158 -5.27 14.79 31.94
CA GLY A 158 -4.87 14.19 33.22
C GLY A 158 -3.93 15.09 34.03
N LEU A 159 -2.92 15.70 33.39
CA LEU A 159 -2.02 16.66 34.05
C LEU A 159 -2.75 17.92 34.52
N GLY A 160 -3.74 18.41 33.77
CA GLY A 160 -4.54 19.57 34.16
C GLY A 160 -5.36 19.31 35.43
N VAL A 161 -6.01 18.15 35.52
CA VAL A 161 -6.79 17.76 36.71
C VAL A 161 -5.88 17.59 37.93
N VAL A 162 -4.70 16.98 37.73
CA VAL A 162 -3.71 16.82 38.80
C VAL A 162 -3.20 18.18 39.26
N ALA A 163 -2.83 19.10 38.36
CA ALA A 163 -2.34 20.44 38.72
C ALA A 163 -3.35 21.26 39.55
N HIS A 164 -4.65 21.10 39.30
CA HIS A 164 -5.69 21.79 40.06
C HIS A 164 -5.89 21.23 41.49
N GLN A 165 -5.51 19.98 41.75
CA GLN A 165 -5.63 19.34 43.07
C GLN A 165 -4.45 19.62 44.01
N ILE A 166 -3.32 20.16 43.50
CA ILE A 166 -2.07 20.35 44.27
C ILE A 166 -1.59 21.80 44.38
N LEU A 167 -2.23 22.76 43.70
CA LEU A 167 -1.91 24.19 43.86
C LEU A 167 -2.93 24.86 44.80
N PRO A 168 -2.63 25.03 46.10
CA PRO A 168 -3.46 25.90 46.93
C PRO A 168 -3.36 27.32 46.38
N PHE A 169 -4.50 27.92 46.04
CA PHE A 169 -4.60 29.35 45.78
C PHE A 169 -4.08 30.07 47.03
N SER A 170 -2.90 30.66 46.95
CA SER A 170 -2.50 31.67 47.93
C SER A 170 -3.34 32.91 47.62
N GLU A 171 -4.45 33.09 48.34
CA GLU A 171 -5.05 34.40 48.49
C GLU A 171 -3.96 35.31 49.07
N SER A 172 -3.38 36.16 48.21
CA SER A 172 -2.58 37.28 48.67
C SER A 172 -3.51 38.22 49.41
N GLU A 173 -3.26 38.39 50.70
CA GLU A 173 -3.99 39.25 51.61
C GLU A 173 -4.27 40.63 51.01
N LEU A 174 -5.54 41.02 51.06
CA LEU A 174 -5.96 42.42 50.94
C LEU A 174 -5.73 43.09 52.31
N GLU A 175 -4.63 43.83 52.44
CA GLU A 175 -4.50 44.94 53.39
C GLU A 175 -3.89 46.16 52.68
#